data_AF-A0A101FNA9-F1
#
_entry.id   AF-A0A101FNA9-F1
#
_cell.length_a   1.000
_cell.length_b   1.000
_cell.length_c   1.000
_cell.angle_alpha   90.00
_cell.angle_beta   90.00
_cell.angle_gamma   90.00
#
_symmetry.space_group_name_H-M   'P 1'
#
loop_
_entity.id
_entity.type
_entity.pdbx_description
1 polymer ?
#
loop_
_entity_poly.entity_id
_entity_poly.type
_entity_poly.pdbx_seq_one_letter_code
_entity_poly.pdbx_strand_id
1 'polypeptide(L)'
;MHLRRALPPQKFGALRDPYSVLGCPPEATEDEIRRAYKSLVLKYHPDRVKTLGLDEEFVQLASKRFQEIRVAYVYLMALKRKS
;
A
#
# COMPACT_ATOMS: atom_id res chain seq x y z
N MET A 1 -19.94 -14.44 6.93
CA MET A 1 -19.73 -13.21 6.15
C MET A 1 -19.14 -12.16 7.09
N HIS A 2 -17.85 -11.83 6.98
CA HIS A 2 -17.26 -10.79 7.84
C HIS A 2 -17.75 -9.41 7.37
N LEU A 3 -18.75 -8.88 8.06
CA LEU A 3 -19.21 -7.49 7.94
C LEU A 3 -18.43 -6.61 8.93
N ARG A 4 -18.18 -5.35 8.51
CA ARG A 4 -17.50 -4.21 9.18
C ARG A 4 -16.01 -4.08 8.80
N ARG A 5 -15.52 -2.94 8.31
CA ARG A 5 -15.64 -1.61 8.92
C ARG A 5 -15.56 -0.51 7.86
N ALA A 6 -16.51 0.44 7.88
CA ALA A 6 -16.39 1.70 7.16
C ALA A 6 -15.14 2.44 7.69
N LEU A 7 -14.19 2.74 6.81
CA LEU A 7 -13.07 3.63 7.10
C LEU A 7 -13.53 5.08 6.90
N PRO A 8 -13.42 5.97 7.89
CA PRO A 8 -13.73 7.38 7.70
C PRO A 8 -12.79 8.00 6.64
N PRO A 9 -13.22 9.04 5.90
CA PRO A 9 -12.38 9.69 4.91
C PRO A 9 -11.29 10.50 5.62
N GLN A 10 -10.08 9.94 5.74
CA GLN A 10 -8.95 10.64 6.37
C GLN A 10 -8.08 11.33 5.32
N LYS A 11 -8.03 12.66 5.43
CA LYS A 11 -7.34 13.61 4.54
C LYS A 11 -5.85 13.29 4.45
N PHE A 12 -5.35 13.13 3.22
CA PHE A 12 -3.92 13.13 2.94
C PHE A 12 -3.42 14.58 2.79
N GLY A 13 -2.65 15.03 3.78
CA GLY A 13 -1.95 16.32 3.75
C GLY A 13 -0.57 16.23 4.38
N ALA A 14 0.44 16.45 3.55
CA ALA A 14 1.85 16.78 3.81
C ALA A 14 2.88 15.70 4.25
N LEU A 15 2.57 14.69 5.07
CA LEU A 15 3.56 13.66 5.47
C LEU A 15 2.87 12.28 5.55
N ARG A 16 2.89 11.51 4.46
CA ARG A 16 2.04 10.30 4.31
C ARG A 16 2.39 9.24 5.35
N ASP A 17 1.46 8.93 6.25
CA ASP A 17 1.58 7.78 7.14
C ASP A 17 1.74 6.47 6.34
N PRO A 18 2.71 5.63 6.69
CA PRO A 18 2.95 4.36 6.00
C PRO A 18 1.76 3.40 6.12
N TYR A 19 0.99 3.49 7.21
CA TYR A 19 -0.29 2.78 7.38
C TYR A 19 -1.31 3.19 6.31
N SER A 20 -1.42 4.49 6.02
CA SER A 20 -2.33 5.02 5.00
C SER A 20 -1.89 4.67 3.58
N VAL A 21 -0.57 4.59 3.32
CA VAL A 21 -0.03 4.12 2.02
C VAL A 21 -0.43 2.66 1.75
N LEU A 22 -0.43 1.83 2.81
CA LEU A 22 -0.85 0.44 2.73
C LEU A 22 -2.37 0.24 2.84
N GLY A 23 -3.12 1.28 3.22
CA GLY A 23 -4.55 1.16 3.51
C GLY A 23 -4.85 0.30 4.75
N CYS A 24 -3.89 0.20 5.67
CA CYS A 24 -4.02 -0.54 6.93
C CYS A 24 -4.27 0.42 8.09
N PRO A 25 -4.99 -0.02 9.15
CA PRO A 25 -5.06 0.75 10.39
C PRO A 25 -3.69 0.79 11.09
N PRO A 26 -3.43 1.80 11.95
CA PRO A 26 -2.21 1.86 12.78
C PRO A 26 -2.10 0.68 13.77
N GLU A 27 -3.24 0.10 14.12
CA GLU A 27 -3.35 -1.11 14.96
C GLU A 27 -3.12 -2.40 14.16
N ALA A 28 -2.92 -2.33 12.84
CA ALA A 28 -2.77 -3.50 12.00
C ALA A 28 -1.63 -4.40 12.49
N THR A 29 -1.90 -5.70 12.48
CA THR A 29 -0.90 -6.74 12.74
C THR A 29 0.02 -6.93 11.54
N GLU A 30 1.21 -7.50 11.74
CA GLU A 30 2.13 -7.81 10.63
C GLU A 30 1.45 -8.63 9.52
N ASP A 31 0.56 -9.53 9.90
CA ASP A 31 -0.19 -10.37 8.97
C ASP A 31 -1.18 -9.56 8.11
N GLU A 32 -1.86 -8.56 8.69
CA GLU A 32 -2.70 -7.62 7.94
C GLU A 32 -1.89 -6.70 7.03
N ILE A 33 -0.77 -6.18 7.51
CA ILE A 33 0.15 -5.34 6.72
C ILE A 33 0.67 -6.12 5.51
N ARG A 34 1.06 -7.39 5.69
CA ARG A 34 1.48 -8.28 4.60
C ARG A 34 0.35 -8.59 3.62
N ARG A 35 -0.87 -8.83 4.11
CA ARG A 35 -2.06 -9.04 3.24
C ARG A 35 -2.37 -7.81 2.40
N ALA A 36 -2.39 -6.63 3.01
CA ALA A 36 -2.66 -5.38 2.31
C ALA A 36 -1.58 -5.05 1.27
N TYR A 37 -0.30 -5.23 1.64
CA TYR A 37 0.82 -5.11 0.70
C TYR A 37 0.62 -6.02 -0.52
N LYS A 38 0.35 -7.31 -0.31
CA LYS A 38 0.14 -8.27 -1.40
C LYS A 38 -1.04 -7.88 -2.30
N SER A 39 -2.13 -7.40 -1.72
CA SER A 39 -3.30 -6.93 -2.48
C SER A 39 -2.99 -5.67 -3.31
N LEU A 40 -2.23 -4.72 -2.75
CA LEU A 40 -1.82 -3.50 -3.46
C LEU A 40 -0.83 -3.79 -4.58
N VAL A 41 0.15 -4.68 -4.34
CA VAL A 41 1.10 -5.13 -5.35
C VAL A 41 0.39 -5.76 -6.55
N LEU A 42 -0.60 -6.62 -6.32
CA LEU A 42 -1.39 -7.23 -7.39
C LEU A 42 -2.21 -6.21 -8.19
N LYS A 43 -2.61 -5.10 -7.55
CA LYS A 43 -3.40 -4.03 -8.16
C LYS A 43 -2.54 -3.05 -8.96
N TYR A 44 -1.34 -2.75 -8.48
CA TYR A 44 -0.39 -1.82 -9.10
C TYR A 44 0.76 -2.53 -9.83
N HIS A 45 0.63 -3.83 -10.13
CA HIS A 45 1.70 -4.59 -10.73
C HIS A 45 2.02 -4.03 -12.13
N PRO A 46 3.29 -3.69 -12.43
CA PRO A 46 3.66 -3.10 -13.73
C PRO A 46 3.37 -4.05 -14.89
N ASP A 47 3.31 -5.36 -14.65
CA ASP A 47 2.91 -6.36 -15.66
C ASP A 47 1.45 -6.18 -16.12
N ARG A 48 0.54 -5.83 -15.20
CA ARG A 48 -0.85 -5.48 -15.54
C ARG A 48 -0.94 -4.16 -16.29
N VAL A 49 -0.12 -3.18 -15.91
CA VAL A 49 -0.08 -1.86 -16.56
C VAL A 49 0.53 -1.98 -17.97
N LYS A 50 1.58 -2.79 -18.13
CA LYS A 50 2.17 -3.13 -19.43
C LYS A 50 1.22 -3.90 -20.33
N THR A 51 0.49 -4.89 -19.80
CA THR A 51 -0.48 -5.66 -20.60
C THR A 51 -1.69 -4.85 -21.03
N LEU A 52 -2.04 -3.78 -20.29
CA LEU A 52 -3.06 -2.81 -20.69
C LEU A 52 -2.61 -1.85 -21.81
N GLY A 53 -1.34 -1.92 -22.25
CA GLY A 53 -0.81 -1.02 -23.28
C GLY A 53 -0.75 0.44 -22.83
N LEU A 54 -0.71 0.71 -21.53
CA LEU A 54 -0.62 2.06 -20.98
C LEU A 54 0.76 2.65 -21.22
N ASP A 55 0.80 3.96 -21.51
CA ASP A 55 2.01 4.75 -21.74
C ASP A 55 3.11 4.49 -20.70
N GLU A 56 4.37 4.66 -21.11
CA GLU A 56 5.53 4.51 -20.22
C GLU A 56 5.41 5.36 -18.94
N GLU A 57 4.77 6.53 -19.03
CA GLU A 57 4.49 7.38 -17.86
C GLU A 57 3.62 6.68 -16.81
N PHE A 58 2.62 5.89 -17.22
CA PHE A 58 1.79 5.11 -16.31
C PHE A 58 2.57 3.96 -15.68
N VAL A 59 3.44 3.31 -16.45
CA VAL A 59 4.33 2.27 -15.93
C VAL A 59 5.29 2.84 -14.89
N GLN A 60 5.88 4.02 -15.16
CA GLN A 60 6.73 4.73 -14.22
C GLN A 60 5.97 5.15 -12.97
N LEU A 61 4.75 5.67 -13.11
CA LEU A 61 3.91 6.07 -12.00
C LEU A 61 3.49 4.88 -11.12
N ALA A 62 3.16 3.75 -11.75
CA ALA A 62 2.87 2.49 -11.05
C ALA A 62 4.10 1.97 -10.31
N SER A 63 5.27 2.00 -10.95
CA SER A 63 6.55 1.64 -10.31
C SER A 63 6.87 2.53 -9.12
N LYS A 64 6.68 3.85 -9.25
CA LYS A 64 6.90 4.82 -8.18
C LYS A 64 5.96 4.57 -6.99
N ARG A 65 4.67 4.35 -7.25
CA ARG A 65 3.69 3.97 -6.22
C ARG A 65 4.02 2.62 -5.58
N PHE A 66 4.44 1.65 -6.37
CA PHE A 66 4.88 0.35 -5.86
C PHE A 66 6.07 0.48 -4.90
N GLN A 67 7.05 1.31 -5.25
CA GLN A 67 8.18 1.62 -4.37
C GLN A 67 7.71 2.30 -3.08
N GLU A 68 6.81 3.30 -3.15
CA GLU A 68 6.23 3.93 -1.95
C GLU A 68 5.55 2.89 -1.03
N ILE A 69 4.73 2.00 -1.61
CA ILE A 69 4.05 0.93 -0.87
C ILE A 69 5.06 -0.02 -0.22
N ARG A 70 6.14 -0.37 -0.92
CA ARG A 70 7.20 -1.24 -0.39
C ARG A 70 7.97 -0.56 0.74
N VAL A 71 8.31 0.71 0.60
CA VAL A 71 9.01 1.48 1.63
C VAL A 71 8.15 1.59 2.88
N ALA A 72 6.87 1.91 2.73
CA ALA A 72 5.91 1.94 3.83
C ALA A 72 5.84 0.58 4.55
N TYR A 73 5.75 -0.53 3.81
CA TYR A 73 5.73 -1.88 4.37
C TYR A 73 6.97 -2.19 5.20
N VAL A 74 8.16 -1.93 4.64
CA VAL A 74 9.43 -2.17 5.33
C VAL A 74 9.52 -1.31 6.60
N TYR A 75 9.09 -0.05 6.53
CA TYR A 75 9.11 0.85 7.67
C TYR A 75 8.17 0.39 8.80
N LEU A 76 6.94 -0.03 8.48
CA LEU A 76 6.00 -0.57 9.46
C LEU A 76 6.52 -1.86 10.11
N MET A 77 7.06 -2.77 9.30
CA MET A 77 7.66 -4.02 9.80
C MET A 77 8.85 -3.71 10.72
N ALA A 78 9.68 -2.72 10.37
CA ALA A 78 10.81 -2.30 11.20
C ALA A 78 10.35 -1.65 12.52
N LEU A 79 9.29 -0.85 12.51
CA LEU A 79 8.69 -0.27 13.72
C LEU A 79 8.15 -1.36 14.66
N LYS A 80 7.40 -2.33 14.12
CA LYS A 80 6.82 -3.45 14.90
C LYS A 80 7.89 -4.34 15.51
N ARG A 81 9.02 -4.55 14.82
CA ARG A 81 10.12 -5.41 15.29
C ARG A 81 10.94 -4.79 16.43
N LYS A 82 10.80 -3.49 16.67
CA LYS A 82 11.58 -2.72 17.65
C LYS A 82 10.82 -2.42 18.95
N SER A 83 9.65 -3.04 19.16
CA SER A 83 8.81 -2.89 20.35
C SER A 83 8.53 -4.21 21.04
#